data_AF-A0AA37B121-F1
#
_entry.id   AF-A0AA37B121-F1
#
_cell.length_a   1.000
_cell.length_b   1.000
_cell.length_c   1.000
_cell.angle_alpha   90.00
_cell.angle_beta   90.00
_cell.angle_gamma   90.00
#
_symmetry.space_group_name_H-M   'P 1'
#
loop_
_entity.id
_entity.type
_entity.pdbx_description
1 polymer ?
#
loop_
_entity_poly.entity_id
_entity_poly.type
_entity_poly.pdbx_seq_one_letter_code
_entity_poly.pdbx_strand_id
1 'polypeptide(L)'
;MSLAADDQQQFFTDGFGEELATELSRFNSLNVVSMYAMDDTNFAIKTAANISQLGKELNVSFITTGTMCALNDKMRIHARLYRADTSQQI
;
A
#
# COMPACT_ATOMS: atom_id res chain seq x y z
N MET A 1 4.99 -24.10 6.00
CA MET A 1 4.24 -23.00 6.63
C MET A 1 2.78 -23.18 6.24
N SER A 2 1.85 -22.92 7.17
CA SER A 2 0.42 -23.24 7.04
C SER A 2 -0.31 -22.16 6.25
N LEU A 3 -1.11 -22.55 5.24
CA LEU A 3 -1.93 -21.62 4.43
C LEU A 3 -2.85 -20.74 5.28
N ALA A 4 -3.33 -21.22 6.43
CA ALA A 4 -4.22 -20.46 7.30
C ALA A 4 -3.55 -19.24 7.96
N ALA A 5 -2.24 -19.28 8.17
CA ALA A 5 -1.50 -18.13 8.71
C ALA A 5 -1.32 -17.03 7.64
N ASP A 6 -1.15 -17.44 6.38
CA ASP A 6 -0.99 -16.53 5.26
C ASP A 6 -2.32 -15.84 4.91
N ASP A 7 -3.45 -16.56 4.91
CA ASP A 7 -4.78 -15.99 4.64
C ASP A 7 -5.19 -14.96 5.71
N GLN A 8 -4.95 -15.26 6.99
CA GLN A 8 -5.25 -14.33 8.07
C GLN A 8 -4.38 -13.06 8.00
N GLN A 9 -3.12 -13.22 7.60
CA GLN A 9 -2.21 -12.09 7.40
C GLN A 9 -2.62 -11.23 6.21
N GLN A 10 -3.10 -11.83 5.13
CA GLN A 10 -3.59 -11.10 3.95
C GLN A 10 -4.85 -10.30 4.28
N PHE A 11 -5.84 -10.92 4.92
CA PHE A 11 -7.05 -10.22 5.37
C PHE A 11 -6.73 -9.02 6.28
N PHE A 12 -5.78 -9.20 7.21
CA PHE A 12 -5.33 -8.11 8.06
C PHE A 12 -4.63 -7.01 7.25
N THR A 13 -3.84 -7.39 6.25
CA THR A 13 -3.06 -6.45 5.45
C THR A 13 -3.94 -5.56 4.58
N ASP A 14 -4.95 -6.16 3.94
CA ASP A 14 -5.90 -5.45 3.09
C ASP A 14 -6.79 -4.53 3.93
N GLY A 15 -7.29 -5.02 5.07
CA GLY A 15 -8.11 -4.23 5.99
C GLY A 15 -7.37 -3.00 6.54
N PHE A 16 -6.11 -3.17 6.96
CA PHE A 16 -5.31 -2.06 7.47
C PHE A 16 -4.98 -1.03 6.38
N GLY A 17 -4.69 -1.46 5.16
CA GLY A 17 -4.37 -0.52 4.09
C GLY A 17 -5.58 0.31 3.66
N GLU A 18 -6.78 -0.26 3.67
CA GLU A 18 -8.02 0.51 3.42
C GLU A 18 -8.36 1.45 4.59
N GLU A 19 -8.14 1.04 5.84
CA GLU A 19 -8.27 1.92 7.00
C GLU A 19 -7.27 3.08 6.93
N LEU A 20 -6.03 2.82 6.52
CA LEU A 20 -5.03 3.86 6.28
C LEU A 20 -5.47 4.83 5.18
N ALA A 21 -6.00 4.33 4.05
CA ALA A 21 -6.53 5.18 2.98
C ALA A 21 -7.68 6.06 3.47
N THR A 22 -8.57 5.50 4.30
CA THR A 22 -9.68 6.23 4.94
C THR A 22 -9.17 7.34 5.85
N GLU A 23 -8.20 7.05 6.71
CA GLU A 23 -7.64 8.05 7.63
C GLU A 23 -6.88 9.16 6.88
N LEU A 24 -6.15 8.82 5.81
CA LEU A 24 -5.49 9.81 4.95
C LEU A 24 -6.50 10.69 4.18
N SER A 25 -7.67 10.14 3.82
CA SER A 25 -8.73 10.87 3.13
C SER A 25 -9.34 12.00 3.98
N ARG A 26 -9.15 11.97 5.31
CA ARG A 26 -9.61 13.04 6.21
C ARG A 26 -8.83 14.35 6.01
N PHE A 27 -7.64 14.29 5.43
CA PHE A 27 -6.83 15.48 5.13
C PHE A 27 -7.28 16.08 3.80
N ASN A 28 -7.95 17.24 3.83
CA ASN A 28 -8.49 17.91 2.63
C ASN A 28 -7.44 18.27 1.57
N SER A 29 -6.15 18.28 1.92
CA SER A 29 -5.04 18.50 1.00
C SER A 29 -4.65 17.27 0.18
N LEU A 30 -5.20 16.08 0.51
CA LEU A 30 -4.89 14.83 -0.16
C LEU A 30 -6.10 14.35 -0.96
N ASN A 31 -5.87 13.98 -2.22
CA ASN A 31 -6.80 13.16 -2.98
C ASN A 31 -6.28 11.72 -2.91
N VAL A 32 -6.96 10.89 -2.12
CA VAL A 32 -6.54 9.52 -1.82
C VAL A 32 -7.42 8.56 -2.60
N VAL A 33 -6.78 7.65 -3.33
CA VAL A 33 -7.47 6.52 -3.98
C VAL A 33 -7.59 5.38 -2.98
N SER A 34 -8.69 4.63 -3.04
CA SER A 34 -8.86 3.41 -2.24
C SER A 34 -7.75 2.40 -2.54
N MET A 35 -7.36 1.61 -1.53
CA MET A 35 -6.37 0.55 -1.72
C MET A 35 -6.82 -0.46 -2.77
N TYR A 36 -8.13 -0.74 -2.87
CA TYR A 36 -8.70 -1.66 -3.85
C TYR A 36 -8.45 -1.24 -5.30
N ALA A 37 -8.18 0.05 -5.57
CA ALA A 37 -7.79 0.49 -6.91
C ALA A 37 -6.50 -0.19 -7.40
N MET A 38 -5.67 -0.73 -6.49
CA MET A 38 -4.51 -1.54 -6.85
C MET A 38 -4.90 -2.93 -7.37
N ASP A 39 -6.02 -3.51 -6.94
CA ASP A 39 -6.47 -4.84 -7.39
C ASP A 39 -6.92 -4.84 -8.85
N ASP A 40 -7.42 -3.69 -9.32
CA ASP A 40 -7.74 -3.46 -10.73
C ASP A 40 -6.47 -3.36 -11.60
N THR A 41 -5.30 -3.21 -10.98
CA THR A 41 -4.01 -3.16 -11.68
C THR A 41 -3.35 -4.53 -11.65
N ASN A 42 -2.83 -4.98 -12.78
CA ASN A 42 -2.15 -6.27 -12.87
C ASN A 42 -0.69 -6.19 -12.33
N PHE A 43 -0.44 -5.32 -11.34
CA PHE A 43 0.89 -4.93 -10.86
C PHE A 43 1.14 -5.33 -9.40
N ALA A 44 2.23 -6.06 -9.18
CA ALA A 44 2.86 -6.15 -7.87
C ALA A 44 4.02 -5.15 -7.80
N ILE A 45 4.06 -4.30 -6.76
CA ILE A 45 5.18 -3.39 -6.54
C ILE A 45 6.39 -4.20 -6.06
N LYS A 46 7.26 -4.56 -7.01
CA LYS A 46 8.51 -5.30 -6.75
C LYS A 46 9.75 -4.49 -7.10
N THR A 47 9.61 -3.48 -7.95
CA THR A 47 10.69 -2.65 -8.47
C THR A 47 10.27 -1.18 -8.53
N ALA A 48 11.25 -0.28 -8.60
CA ALA A 48 11.01 1.14 -8.83
C ALA A 48 10.19 1.39 -10.11
N ALA A 49 10.47 0.68 -11.20
CA ALA A 49 9.72 0.83 -12.45
C ALA A 49 8.20 0.58 -12.29
N ASN A 50 7.82 -0.32 -11.37
CA ASN A 50 6.40 -0.58 -11.07
C ASN A 50 5.72 0.63 -10.41
N ILE A 51 6.45 1.38 -9.58
CA ILE A 51 5.91 2.56 -8.90
C ILE A 51 5.54 3.65 -9.92
N SER A 52 6.46 4.00 -10.82
CA SER A 52 6.16 5.02 -11.83
C SER A 52 5.10 4.61 -12.85
N GLN A 53 5.01 3.32 -13.18
CA GLN A 53 3.95 2.85 -14.06
C GLN A 53 2.59 2.89 -13.36
N LEU A 54 2.50 2.36 -12.14
CA LEU A 54 1.28 2.35 -11.35
C LEU A 54 0.77 3.78 -11.08
N GLY A 55 1.69 4.71 -10.78
CA GLY A 55 1.33 6.10 -10.55
C GLY A 55 0.71 6.79 -11.77
N LYS A 56 1.12 6.40 -12.99
CA LYS A 56 0.50 6.87 -14.23
C LYS A 56 -0.87 6.24 -14.46
N GLU A 57 -0.98 4.93 -14.23
CA GLU A 57 -2.23 4.18 -14.43
C GLU A 57 -3.34 4.66 -13.48
N LEU A 58 -3.01 4.87 -12.21
CA LEU A 58 -3.94 5.38 -11.20
C LEU A 58 -4.02 6.91 -11.15
N ASN A 59 -3.23 7.61 -11.96
CA ASN A 59 -3.13 9.08 -11.97
C ASN A 59 -2.87 9.70 -10.58
N VAL A 60 -1.91 9.13 -9.83
CA VAL A 60 -1.52 9.58 -8.49
C VAL A 60 -0.11 10.16 -8.46
N SER A 61 0.12 11.13 -7.57
CA SER A 61 1.44 11.77 -7.40
C SER A 61 2.36 11.03 -6.44
N PHE A 62 1.79 10.24 -5.53
CA PHE A 62 2.52 9.50 -4.52
C PHE A 62 1.94 8.11 -4.34
N ILE A 63 2.80 7.15 -3.99
CA ILE A 63 2.43 5.79 -3.68
C ILE A 63 3.01 5.43 -2.31
N THR A 64 2.16 4.97 -1.41
CA THR A 64 2.57 4.41 -0.14
C THR A 64 2.72 2.90 -0.28
N THR A 65 3.82 2.34 0.20
CA THR A 65 3.96 0.89 0.34
C THR A 65 4.26 0.55 1.78
N GLY A 66 3.94 -0.68 2.18
CA GLY A 66 4.24 -1.11 3.53
C GLY A 66 4.35 -2.61 3.67
N THR A 67 4.90 -3.01 4.80
CA THR A 67 4.89 -4.40 5.25
C THR A 67 4.45 -4.45 6.70
N MET A 68 3.73 -5.50 7.04
CA MET A 68 3.33 -5.78 8.41
C MET A 68 3.87 -7.13 8.83
N CYS A 69 4.35 -7.21 10.06
CA CYS A 69 4.86 -8.42 10.65
C CYS A 69 4.25 -8.57 12.05
N ALA A 70 3.45 -9.62 12.22
CA ALA A 70 2.93 -10.02 13.52
C ALA A 70 4.07 -10.68 14.32
N LEU A 71 4.29 -10.19 15.54
CA LEU A 71 5.31 -10.65 16.47
C LEU A 71 4.64 -10.87 17.83
N ASN A 72 4.14 -12.08 18.06
CA ASN A 72 3.35 -12.43 19.26
C ASN A 72 2.15 -11.47 19.45
N ASP A 73 2.22 -10.64 20.49
CA ASP A 73 1.22 -9.64 20.88
C ASP A 73 1.45 -8.25 20.26
N LYS A 74 2.46 -8.10 19.41
CA LYS A 74 2.85 -6.83 18.79
C LYS A 74 2.81 -6.93 17.27
N MET A 75 2.57 -5.79 16.65
CA MET A 75 2.69 -5.63 15.21
C MET A 75 3.80 -4.64 14.89
N ARG A 76 4.69 -5.03 13.99
CA ARG A 76 5.64 -4.11 13.37
C ARG A 76 5.13 -3.71 12.01
N ILE A 77 4.95 -2.41 11.82
CA ILE A 77 4.51 -1.81 10.56
C ILE A 77 5.70 -1.04 9.99
N HIS A 78 6.03 -1.31 8.74
CA HIS A 78 6.91 -0.47 7.94
C HIS A 78 6.08 0.20 6.87
N ALA A 79 6.18 1.52 6.76
CA ALA A 79 5.57 2.29 5.69
C ALA A 79 6.67 3.09 4.97
N ARG A 80 6.50 3.25 3.65
CA ARG A 80 7.38 4.02 2.78
C ARG A 80 6.52 4.83 1.84
N LEU A 81 6.92 6.06 1.56
CA LEU A 81 6.27 6.92 0.59
C LEU A 81 7.19 7.09 -0.61
N TYR A 82 6.62 7.01 -1.81
CA TYR A 82 7.34 7.19 -3.06
C TYR A 82 6.71 8.28 -3.89
N ARG A 83 7.54 9.09 -4.54
CA ARG A 83 7.10 9.97 -5.61
C ARG A 83 6.82 9.13 -6.86
N ALA A 84 5.63 9.24 -7.43
CA ALA A 84 5.23 8.45 -8.60
C ALA A 84 6.06 8.79 -9.86
N ASP A 85 6.44 10.05 -10.04
CA ASP A 85 7.15 10.52 -11.23
C ASP A 85 8.61 10.03 -11.32
N THR A 86 9.25 9.82 -10.17
CA THR A 86 10.69 9.54 -10.05
C THR A 86 11.00 8.22 -9.37
N SER A 87 9.99 7.55 -8.81
CA SER A 87 10.13 6.36 -7.97
C SER A 87 11.07 6.55 -6.77
N GLN A 88 11.31 7.81 -6.38
CA GLN A 88 12.15 8.14 -5.24
C GLN A 88 11.38 7.95 -3.95
N GLN A 89 11.96 7.19 -3.02
CA GLN A 89 11.46 7.10 -1.65
C GLN A 89 11.75 8.41 -0.89
N ILE A 90 10.77 8.91 -0.14
CA ILE A 90 10.87 10.12 0.69
C ILE A 90 10.39 9.86 2.12
#